data_AF-A0A7C1TJU3-F1
#
_entry.id   AF-A0A7C1TJU3-F1
#
_cell.length_a   1.000
_cell.length_b   1.000
_cell.length_c   1.000
_cell.angle_alpha   90.00
_cell.angle_beta   90.00
_cell.angle_gamma   90.00
#
_symmetry.space_group_name_H-M   'P 1'
#
loop_
_entity.id
_entity.type
_entity.pdbx_description
1 polymer ?
#
loop_
_entity_poly.entity_id
_entity_poly.type
_entity_poly.pdbx_seq_one_letter_code
_entity_poly.pdbx_strand_id
1 'polypeptide(L)'
;MSDIKSPKKLIEVALPLDDINREAAREKSIRHGHPSTLHLWWARRPLAAARAVLFAQMVNDPGYQQGGGFKYGVNKIDAARRREELFDIIRELVKWENTNNEAVLERARAEIRKSWREVCELNQDHPQASAPAQAQTEAVAQIQLDLPATPRLWSVSRQLDPVGEGRGDSIRIGAGG
;
A
#
# COMPACT_ATOMS: atom_id res chain seq x y z
N MET A 1 0.84 12.40 30.63
CA MET A 1 1.16 11.86 29.30
C MET A 1 1.63 13.03 28.46
N SER A 2 2.84 12.97 27.91
CA SER A 2 3.31 13.95 26.92
C SER A 2 2.43 13.88 25.68
N ASP A 3 2.04 15.03 25.13
CA ASP A 3 1.21 15.08 23.93
C ASP A 3 2.03 14.71 22.68
N ILE A 4 1.50 13.83 21.84
CA ILE A 4 2.16 13.36 20.61
C ILE A 4 1.75 14.29 19.47
N LYS A 5 2.74 14.96 18.86
CA LYS A 5 2.50 15.88 17.75
C LYS A 5 2.36 15.08 16.46
N SER A 6 1.19 15.13 15.85
CA SER A 6 0.89 14.42 14.60
C SER A 6 0.48 15.41 13.51
N PRO A 7 1.28 15.56 12.44
CA PRO A 7 0.90 16.32 11.26
C PRO A 7 -0.33 15.77 10.54
N LYS A 8 -1.20 16.64 9.98
CA LYS A 8 -2.25 16.18 9.05
C LYS A 8 -1.62 15.46 7.88
N LYS A 9 -2.20 14.34 7.50
CA LYS A 9 -1.79 13.58 6.32
C LYS A 9 -2.39 14.17 5.05
N LEU A 10 -1.72 13.94 3.93
CA LEU A 10 -2.17 14.41 2.62
C LEU A 10 -3.60 13.94 2.31
N ILE A 11 -3.92 12.68 2.65
CA ILE A 11 -5.24 12.07 2.46
C ILE A 11 -6.38 12.80 3.19
N GLU A 12 -6.10 13.47 4.31
CA GLU A 12 -7.11 14.21 5.08
C GLU A 12 -7.46 15.55 4.44
N VAL A 13 -6.58 16.07 3.59
CA VAL A 13 -6.68 17.43 3.06
C VAL A 13 -7.09 17.43 1.59
N ALA A 14 -6.39 16.67 0.74
CA ALA A 14 -6.66 16.67 -0.69
C ALA A 14 -6.03 15.47 -1.43
N LEU A 15 -6.70 15.04 -2.50
CA LEU A 15 -6.23 14.02 -3.44
C LEU A 15 -6.61 14.40 -4.88
N PRO A 16 -5.80 14.02 -5.88
CA PRO A 16 -6.13 14.22 -7.30
C PRO A 16 -7.14 13.15 -7.75
N LEU A 17 -8.40 13.31 -7.32
CA LEU A 17 -9.45 12.30 -7.52
C LEU A 17 -9.73 12.02 -9.00
N ASP A 18 -9.69 13.03 -9.86
CA ASP A 18 -9.96 12.87 -11.30
C ASP A 18 -8.94 11.93 -11.95
N ASP A 19 -7.67 12.04 -11.60
CA ASP A 19 -6.59 11.19 -12.12
C ASP A 19 -6.69 9.76 -11.59
N ILE A 20 -6.93 9.63 -10.29
CA ILE A 20 -7.10 8.32 -9.64
C ILE A 20 -8.31 7.59 -10.25
N ASN A 21 -9.43 8.30 -10.43
CA ASN A 21 -10.66 7.74 -10.97
C ASN A 21 -10.51 7.34 -12.45
N ARG A 22 -9.78 8.13 -13.24
CA ARG A 22 -9.49 7.82 -14.64
C ARG A 22 -8.69 6.52 -14.77
N GLU A 23 -7.60 6.36 -14.02
CA GLU A 23 -6.80 5.12 -14.07
C GLU A 23 -7.55 3.92 -13.46
N ALA A 24 -8.34 4.14 -12.41
CA ALA A 24 -9.20 3.11 -11.85
C ALA A 24 -10.26 2.60 -12.84
N ALA A 25 -10.88 3.50 -13.61
CA ALA A 25 -11.82 3.15 -14.66
C ALA A 25 -11.12 2.38 -15.79
N ARG A 26 -9.93 2.83 -16.19
CA ARG A 26 -9.09 2.16 -17.19
C ARG A 26 -8.72 0.74 -16.77
N GLU A 27 -8.36 0.52 -15.50
CA GLU A 27 -8.08 -0.82 -14.95
C GLU A 27 -9.31 -1.74 -15.09
N LYS A 28 -10.51 -1.21 -14.81
CA LYS A 28 -11.76 -1.96 -14.88
C LYS A 28 -12.14 -2.34 -16.32
N SER A 29 -11.84 -1.50 -17.30
CA SER A 29 -12.25 -1.67 -18.70
C SER A 29 -11.37 -2.62 -19.53
N ILE A 30 -10.37 -3.30 -18.95
CA ILE A 30 -9.46 -4.16 -19.73
C ILE A 30 -10.11 -5.49 -20.14
N ARG A 31 -11.07 -6.00 -19.38
CA ARG A 31 -11.67 -7.33 -19.61
C ARG A 31 -13.19 -7.24 -19.67
N HIS A 32 -13.71 -7.12 -20.87
CA HIS A 32 -15.16 -7.18 -21.14
C HIS A 32 -15.55 -8.60 -21.59
N GLY A 33 -16.68 -9.10 -21.10
CA GLY A 33 -17.32 -10.31 -21.65
C GLY A 33 -16.80 -11.67 -21.17
N HIS A 34 -15.87 -11.74 -20.20
CA HIS A 34 -15.48 -13.02 -19.60
C HIS A 34 -16.37 -13.32 -18.37
N PRO A 35 -16.89 -14.54 -18.18
CA PRO A 35 -17.69 -14.89 -16.99
C PRO A 35 -17.02 -14.61 -15.64
N SER A 36 -15.68 -14.51 -15.61
CA SER A 36 -14.87 -14.19 -14.43
C SER A 36 -14.91 -12.70 -14.06
N THR A 37 -15.50 -11.85 -14.91
CA THR A 37 -15.70 -10.41 -14.65
C THR A 37 -17.11 -10.04 -14.21
N LEU A 38 -18.05 -11.01 -14.15
CA LEU A 38 -19.43 -10.80 -13.66
C LEU A 38 -19.50 -10.66 -12.13
N HIS A 39 -18.76 -11.50 -11.40
CA HIS A 39 -18.76 -11.51 -9.93
C HIS A 39 -17.38 -11.14 -9.39
N LEU A 40 -17.13 -9.84 -9.27
CA LEU A 40 -16.04 -9.30 -8.46
C LEU A 40 -16.46 -9.40 -6.98
N TRP A 41 -16.27 -10.59 -6.39
CA TRP A 41 -16.51 -10.86 -4.97
C TRP A 41 -15.75 -9.88 -4.06
N TRP A 42 -16.37 -9.66 -2.89
CA TRP A 42 -16.45 -8.42 -2.11
C TRP A 42 -15.44 -7.31 -2.45
N ALA A 43 -15.88 -6.43 -3.35
CA ALA A 43 -15.35 -5.09 -3.59
C ALA A 43 -13.85 -5.02 -3.89
N ARG A 44 -13.48 -5.36 -5.13
CA ARG A 44 -12.12 -5.10 -5.62
C ARG A 44 -11.84 -3.59 -5.61
N ARG A 45 -10.96 -3.14 -4.72
CA ARG A 45 -10.42 -1.78 -4.74
C ARG A 45 -9.46 -1.68 -5.93
N PRO A 46 -9.65 -0.71 -6.86
CA PRO A 46 -8.71 -0.48 -7.96
C PRO A 46 -7.29 -0.28 -7.41
N LEU A 47 -6.30 -0.89 -8.05
CA LEU A 47 -4.90 -0.81 -7.64
C LEU A 47 -4.40 0.64 -7.71
N ALA A 48 -4.87 1.40 -8.69
CA ALA A 48 -4.64 2.85 -8.79
C ALA A 48 -5.03 3.57 -7.49
N ALA A 49 -6.26 3.36 -7.02
CA ALA A 49 -6.75 3.97 -5.79
C ALA A 49 -5.98 3.48 -4.55
N ALA A 50 -5.66 2.19 -4.47
CA ALA A 50 -4.88 1.65 -3.35
C ALA A 50 -3.49 2.28 -3.24
N ARG A 51 -2.77 2.43 -4.36
CA ARG A 51 -1.44 3.07 -4.39
C ARG A 51 -1.48 4.53 -3.94
N ALA A 52 -2.46 5.28 -4.46
CA ALA A 52 -2.64 6.69 -4.08
C ALA A 52 -2.93 6.85 -2.58
N VAL A 53 -3.86 6.04 -2.05
CA VAL A 53 -4.23 6.06 -0.62
C VAL A 53 -3.06 5.70 0.28
N LEU A 54 -2.29 4.65 -0.07
CA LEU A 54 -1.13 4.24 0.72
C LEU A 54 -0.06 5.34 0.76
N PHE A 55 0.25 5.95 -0.38
CA PHE A 55 1.21 7.05 -0.43
C PHE A 55 0.72 8.26 0.39
N ALA A 56 -0.53 8.68 0.18
CA ALA A 56 -1.09 9.85 0.83
C ALA A 56 -1.29 9.69 2.36
N GLN A 57 -1.42 8.45 2.85
CA GLN A 57 -1.46 8.15 4.28
C GLN A 57 -0.08 8.32 4.95
N MET A 58 1.01 8.07 4.20
CA MET A 58 2.37 8.10 4.71
C MET A 58 2.99 9.52 4.65
N VAL A 59 2.50 10.37 3.76
CA VAL A 59 3.02 11.72 3.52
C VAL A 59 2.22 12.79 4.27
N ASN A 60 2.91 13.74 4.90
CA ASN A 60 2.29 14.88 5.59
C ASN A 60 1.82 15.95 4.58
N ASP A 61 0.72 16.64 4.89
CA ASP A 61 0.30 17.80 4.10
C ASP A 61 1.24 19.00 4.36
N PRO A 62 1.80 19.64 3.32
CA PRO A 62 2.70 20.79 3.48
C PRO A 62 2.04 22.05 4.05
N GLY A 63 0.70 22.08 4.13
CA GLY A 63 -0.07 23.19 4.70
C GLY A 63 -0.47 22.98 6.17
N TYR A 64 0.05 21.95 6.86
CA TYR A 64 -0.36 21.67 8.23
C TYR A 64 0.15 22.69 9.25
N GLN A 65 -0.72 23.06 10.18
CA GLN A 65 -0.45 23.94 11.33
C GLN A 65 -0.88 23.24 12.63
N GLN A 66 0.01 23.12 13.60
CA GLN A 66 -0.34 22.76 14.99
C GLN A 66 0.30 23.74 15.98
N GLY A 67 -0.52 24.33 16.86
CA GLY A 67 -0.11 24.98 18.10
C GLY A 67 0.77 26.24 17.98
N GLY A 68 0.14 27.42 17.90
CA GLY A 68 0.69 28.73 18.33
C GLY A 68 1.94 29.30 17.64
N GLY A 69 2.68 28.51 16.88
CA GLY A 69 3.94 28.92 16.27
C GLY A 69 4.11 28.29 14.91
N PHE A 70 4.19 29.14 13.89
CA PHE A 70 4.60 28.80 12.54
C PHE A 70 5.97 28.09 12.57
N LYS A 71 6.01 26.76 12.63
CA LYS A 71 7.09 26.03 11.93
C LYS A 71 6.70 26.10 10.45
N TYR A 72 7.21 27.15 9.82
CA TYR A 72 7.04 27.59 8.42
C TYR A 72 5.74 28.32 8.10
N GLY A 73 5.82 29.65 8.06
CA GLY A 73 4.93 30.51 7.29
C GLY A 73 5.11 30.29 5.80
N VAL A 74 4.79 29.09 5.32
CA VAL A 74 4.69 28.85 3.88
C VAL A 74 3.44 29.59 3.43
N ASN A 75 3.59 30.46 2.43
CA ASN A 75 2.44 31.12 1.82
C ASN A 75 1.46 30.03 1.34
N LYS A 76 0.14 30.27 1.42
CA LYS A 76 -0.88 29.34 0.89
C LYS A 76 -0.54 28.91 -0.55
N ILE A 77 0.09 29.80 -1.32
CA ILE A 77 0.60 29.56 -2.67
C ILE A 77 1.70 28.49 -2.70
N ASP A 78 2.67 28.56 -1.80
CA ASP A 78 3.79 27.63 -1.75
C ASP A 78 3.36 26.25 -1.22
N ALA A 79 2.44 26.22 -0.25
CA ALA A 79 1.82 24.97 0.20
C ALA A 79 1.04 24.29 -0.94
N ALA A 80 0.30 25.08 -1.74
CA ALA A 80 -0.38 24.58 -2.93
C ALA A 80 0.61 24.06 -3.99
N ARG A 81 1.72 24.77 -4.24
CA ARG A 81 2.78 24.32 -5.16
C ARG A 81 3.36 22.99 -4.71
N ARG A 82 3.73 22.88 -3.42
CA ARG A 82 4.29 21.64 -2.88
C ARG A 82 3.29 20.48 -2.91
N ARG A 83 2.01 20.77 -2.68
CA ARG A 83 0.95 19.77 -2.82
C ARG A 83 0.83 19.27 -4.26
N GLU A 84 0.93 20.16 -5.23
CA GLU A 84 0.91 19.79 -6.65
C GLU A 84 2.07 18.86 -7.02
N GLU A 85 3.27 19.10 -6.47
CA GLU A 85 4.41 18.19 -6.65
C GLU A 85 4.15 16.79 -6.07
N LEU A 86 3.44 16.70 -4.95
CA LEU A 86 3.01 15.42 -4.39
C LEU A 86 1.93 14.76 -5.26
N PHE A 87 1.05 15.55 -5.87
CA PHE A 87 0.06 15.07 -6.82
C PHE A 87 0.68 14.57 -8.11
N ASP A 88 1.76 15.18 -8.61
CA ASP A 88 2.54 14.65 -9.73
C ASP A 88 3.03 13.23 -9.43
N ILE A 89 3.53 12.98 -8.22
CA ILE A 89 3.97 11.64 -7.81
C ILE A 89 2.79 10.66 -7.80
N ILE A 90 1.63 11.07 -7.25
CA ILE A 90 0.42 10.24 -7.25
C ILE A 90 -0.01 9.93 -8.69
N ARG A 91 -0.04 10.93 -9.58
CA ARG A 91 -0.38 10.79 -11.01
C ARG A 91 0.52 9.79 -11.72
N GLU A 92 1.80 9.70 -11.35
CA GLU A 92 2.71 8.69 -11.87
C GLU A 92 2.51 7.30 -11.22
N LEU A 93 2.28 7.24 -9.90
CA LEU A 93 2.08 5.98 -9.17
C LEU A 93 0.81 5.22 -9.58
N VAL A 94 -0.25 5.94 -9.94
CA VAL A 94 -1.55 5.35 -10.29
C VAL A 94 -1.55 4.66 -11.66
N LYS A 95 -0.59 4.99 -12.53
CA LYS A 95 -0.46 4.38 -13.86
C LYS A 95 0.00 2.94 -13.75
N TRP A 96 -0.67 2.04 -14.48
CA TRP A 96 -0.32 0.62 -14.50
C TRP A 96 1.10 0.38 -15.03
N GLU A 97 1.50 1.15 -16.04
CA GLU A 97 2.80 1.07 -16.71
C GLU A 97 3.97 1.37 -15.76
N ASN A 98 3.73 2.15 -14.71
CA ASN A 98 4.75 2.55 -13.74
C ASN A 98 4.90 1.59 -12.55
N THR A 99 4.23 0.44 -12.56
CA THR A 99 4.22 -0.50 -11.43
C THR A 99 5.64 -0.90 -10.95
N ASN A 100 6.58 -1.04 -11.88
CA ASN A 100 7.98 -1.41 -11.58
C ASN A 100 8.96 -0.28 -11.96
N ASN A 101 8.48 0.95 -12.12
CA ASN A 101 9.33 2.07 -12.48
C ASN A 101 10.07 2.59 -11.24
N GLU A 102 11.31 2.14 -11.06
CA GLU A 102 12.10 2.44 -9.87
C GLU A 102 12.35 3.93 -9.66
N ALA A 103 12.41 4.74 -10.73
CA ALA A 103 12.56 6.19 -10.60
C ALA A 103 11.33 6.83 -9.93
N VAL A 104 10.12 6.36 -10.25
CA VAL A 104 8.87 6.82 -9.62
C VAL A 104 8.79 6.32 -8.18
N LEU A 105 9.14 5.05 -7.95
CA LEU A 105 9.12 4.45 -6.62
C LEU A 105 10.11 5.13 -5.67
N GLU A 106 11.31 5.47 -6.14
CA GLU A 106 12.31 6.13 -5.30
C GLU A 106 11.90 7.57 -4.97
N ARG A 107 11.30 8.30 -5.91
CA ARG A 107 10.70 9.62 -5.61
C ARG A 107 9.64 9.52 -4.52
N ALA A 108 8.75 8.53 -4.61
CA ALA A 108 7.72 8.31 -3.60
C ALA A 108 8.32 7.96 -2.22
N ARG A 109 9.31 7.04 -2.19
CA ARG A 109 10.01 6.65 -0.96
C ARG A 109 10.76 7.82 -0.35
N ALA A 110 11.39 8.68 -1.14
CA ALA A 110 12.09 9.86 -0.65
C ALA A 110 11.14 10.81 0.10
N GLU A 111 9.94 11.04 -0.42
CA GLU A 111 8.90 11.87 0.23
C GLU A 111 8.35 11.24 1.52
N ILE A 112 8.18 9.91 1.53
CA ILE A 112 7.80 9.16 2.73
C ILE A 112 8.88 9.29 3.81
N ARG A 113 10.17 9.07 3.46
CA ARG A 113 11.29 9.22 4.40
C ARG A 113 11.41 10.65 4.92
N LYS A 114 11.14 11.65 4.09
CA LYS A 114 11.12 13.07 4.48
C LYS A 114 10.00 13.32 5.51
N SER A 115 8.78 12.89 5.22
CA SER A 115 7.63 13.02 6.11
C SER A 115 7.84 12.29 7.44
N TRP A 116 8.47 11.12 7.42
CA TRP A 116 8.81 10.37 8.63
C TRP A 116 9.82 11.13 9.51
N ARG A 117 10.92 11.61 8.92
CA ARG A 117 11.94 12.39 9.65
C ARG A 117 11.35 13.63 10.29
N GLU A 118 10.48 14.35 9.59
CA GLU A 118 9.77 15.51 10.14
C GLU A 118 8.96 15.13 11.39
N VAL A 119 8.22 14.01 11.36
CA VAL A 119 7.47 13.53 12.53
C VAL A 119 8.40 13.15 13.69
N CYS A 120 9.53 12.50 13.41
CA CYS A 120 10.54 12.18 14.42
C CYS A 120 11.11 13.45 15.06
N GLU A 121 11.49 14.45 14.25
CA GLU A 121 12.00 15.74 14.74
C GLU A 121 10.97 16.49 15.58
N LEU A 122 9.70 16.44 15.22
CA LEU A 122 8.61 17.06 16.00
C LEU A 122 8.43 16.43 17.38
N ASN A 123 8.73 15.14 17.50
CA ASN A 123 8.52 14.33 18.71
C ASN A 123 9.84 13.92 19.39
N GLN A 124 10.96 14.55 19.05
CA GLN A 124 12.29 14.21 19.58
C GLN A 124 12.36 14.29 21.12
N ASP A 125 11.62 15.21 21.73
CA ASP A 125 11.60 15.46 23.17
C ASP A 125 10.66 14.51 23.93
N HIS A 126 10.00 13.58 23.23
CA HIS A 126 9.09 12.63 23.85
C HIS A 126 9.88 11.60 24.68
N PRO A 127 9.47 11.27 25.94
CA PRO A 127 10.21 10.35 26.80
C PRO A 127 10.45 8.95 26.23
N GLN A 128 9.63 8.51 25.27
CA GLN A 128 9.76 7.23 24.56
C GLN A 128 10.48 7.34 23.21
N ALA A 129 10.82 8.54 22.75
CA ALA A 129 11.53 8.73 21.46
C ALA A 129 13.02 8.35 21.54
N SER A 130 13.60 8.34 22.75
CA SER A 130 14.98 7.94 23.03
C SER A 130 15.20 6.42 23.11
N ALA A 131 14.14 5.61 22.94
CA ALA A 131 14.32 4.19 22.69
C ALA A 131 15.17 4.06 21.42
N PRO A 132 16.36 3.43 21.49
CA PRO A 132 17.40 3.62 20.49
C PRO A 132 16.84 3.22 19.12
N ALA A 133 16.98 4.10 18.13
CA ALA A 133 16.61 3.81 16.74
C ALA A 133 17.18 2.46 16.25
N GLN A 134 18.32 2.04 16.83
CA GLN A 134 18.91 0.71 16.71
C GLN A 134 17.88 -0.41 16.94
N ALA A 135 17.07 -0.37 18.01
CA ALA A 135 16.05 -1.38 18.29
C ALA A 135 14.95 -1.45 17.22
N GLN A 136 14.63 -0.34 16.54
CA GLN A 136 13.65 -0.34 15.45
C GLN A 136 14.26 -0.88 14.15
N THR A 137 15.48 -0.47 13.81
CA THR A 137 16.21 -1.04 12.66
C THR A 137 16.56 -2.51 12.87
N GLU A 138 16.93 -2.91 14.08
CA GLU A 138 17.19 -4.29 14.48
C GLU A 138 15.90 -5.10 14.46
N ALA A 139 14.76 -4.55 14.91
CA ALA A 139 13.47 -5.23 14.78
C ALA A 139 13.07 -5.43 13.30
N VAL A 140 13.28 -4.44 12.43
CA VAL A 140 13.03 -4.60 10.98
C VAL A 140 14.02 -5.59 10.35
N ALA A 141 15.30 -5.56 10.74
CA ALA A 141 16.30 -6.52 10.28
C ALA A 141 16.03 -7.93 10.80
N GLN A 142 15.51 -8.08 12.03
CA GLN A 142 15.13 -9.34 12.63
C GLN A 142 13.88 -9.91 11.96
N ILE A 143 12.88 -9.08 11.65
CA ILE A 143 11.74 -9.48 10.80
C ILE A 143 12.22 -9.96 9.42
N GLN A 144 13.24 -9.33 8.85
CA GLN A 144 13.85 -9.73 7.58
C GLN A 144 14.63 -11.05 7.67
N LEU A 145 15.24 -11.36 8.81
CA LEU A 145 15.97 -12.60 9.10
C LEU A 145 15.03 -13.75 9.52
N ASP A 146 13.93 -13.43 10.18
CA ASP A 146 12.90 -14.38 10.66
C ASP A 146 11.87 -14.72 9.56
N LEU A 147 11.89 -13.99 8.44
CA LEU A 147 11.20 -14.40 7.23
C LEU A 147 11.82 -15.72 6.78
N PRO A 148 11.08 -16.85 6.79
CA PRO A 148 11.63 -18.10 6.30
C PRO A 148 12.08 -17.86 4.87
N ALA A 149 13.31 -18.25 4.53
CA ALA A 149 13.76 -18.32 3.15
C ALA A 149 12.68 -19.07 2.38
N THR A 150 11.85 -18.35 1.62
CA THR A 150 10.66 -18.91 1.01
C THR A 150 11.11 -20.12 0.20
N PRO A 151 10.67 -21.35 0.51
CA PRO A 151 10.81 -22.41 -0.46
C PRO A 151 10.00 -21.95 -1.66
N ARG A 152 10.56 -22.05 -2.88
CA ARG A 152 9.82 -21.77 -4.11
C ARG A 152 8.66 -22.77 -4.25
N LEU A 153 7.57 -22.56 -3.52
CA LEU A 153 6.37 -23.40 -3.51
C LEU A 153 5.44 -23.04 -4.67
N TRP A 154 5.97 -23.00 -5.88
CA TRP A 154 5.15 -22.96 -7.10
C TRP A 154 5.71 -23.79 -8.25
N SER A 155 6.50 -24.83 -7.97
CA SER A 155 6.68 -25.94 -8.92
C SER A 155 5.71 -27.08 -8.60
N VAL A 156 4.40 -26.82 -8.68
CA VAL A 156 3.42 -27.89 -8.82
C VAL A 156 3.39 -28.27 -10.30
N SER A 157 4.42 -29.02 -10.72
CA SER A 157 4.26 -29.89 -11.89
C SER A 157 3.19 -30.89 -11.53
N ARG A 158 2.08 -30.83 -12.27
CA ARG A 158 0.94 -31.72 -12.15
C ARG A 158 1.36 -33.11 -12.65
N GLN A 159 2.14 -33.82 -11.84
CA GLN A 159 2.37 -35.25 -11.99
C GLN A 159 1.06 -35.93 -11.56
N LEU A 160 0.32 -36.45 -12.53
CA LEU A 160 -0.83 -37.30 -12.26
C LEU A 160 -0.31 -38.61 -11.67
N ASP A 161 -0.58 -38.86 -10.39
CA ASP A 161 -0.35 -40.17 -9.80
C ASP A 161 -1.40 -41.16 -10.35
N PRO A 162 -1.00 -42.37 -10.79
CA PRO A 162 -1.93 -43.39 -11.25
C PRO A 162 -2.76 -43.91 -10.07
N VAL A 163 -4.08 -43.97 -10.27
CA VAL A 163 -5.03 -44.56 -9.33
C VAL A 163 -4.66 -46.02 -9.08
N GLY A 164 -4.29 -46.30 -7.83
CA GLY A 164 -3.98 -47.64 -7.34
C GLY A 164 -5.19 -48.57 -7.43
N GLU A 165 -4.97 -49.66 -8.13
CA GLU A 165 -5.79 -50.86 -8.19
C GLU A 165 -5.80 -51.55 -6.81
N GLY A 166 -6.99 -51.79 -6.24
CA GLY A 166 -7.06 -52.56 -5.00
C GLY A 166 -8.40 -52.57 -4.26
N ARG A 167 -9.12 -53.66 -4.48
CA ARG A 167 -10.11 -54.31 -3.59
C ARG A 167 -11.51 -53.73 -3.56
N GLY A 168 -12.41 -54.49 -4.20
CA GLY A 168 -13.84 -54.32 -4.09
C GLY A 168 -14.35 -54.66 -2.70
N ASP A 169 -15.34 -53.89 -2.28
CA ASP A 169 -16.39 -54.37 -1.40
C ASP A 169 -17.73 -54.03 -2.03
N SER A 170 -18.46 -55.11 -2.32
CA SER A 170 -19.78 -55.13 -2.93
C SER A 170 -20.83 -54.57 -1.97
N ILE A 171 -21.42 -53.43 -2.30
CA ILE A 171 -22.69 -52.99 -1.70
C ILE A 171 -23.77 -53.15 -2.77
N ARG A 172 -24.53 -54.24 -2.63
CA ARG A 172 -25.79 -54.47 -3.35
C ARG A 172 -26.83 -53.50 -2.80
N ILE A 173 -27.45 -52.71 -3.68
CA ILE A 173 -28.72 -52.05 -3.39
C ILE A 173 -29.69 -52.50 -4.49
N GLY A 174 -30.71 -53.26 -4.07
CA GLY A 174 -31.68 -53.89 -4.94
C GLY A 174 -32.59 -52.88 -5.63
N ALA A 175 -32.88 -53.14 -6.89
CA ALA A 175 -33.97 -52.53 -7.63
C ALA A 175 -35.30 -53.12 -7.15
N GLY A 176 -36.28 -52.25 -6.93
CA GLY A 176 -37.69 -52.61 -6.87
C GLY A 176 -38.48 -51.65 -7.75
N GLY A 177 -39.28 -52.20 -8.66
CA GLY A 177 -40.24 -51.48 -9.50
C GLY A 177 -39.86 -51.42 -10.97
#